data_AF-A0A087SUD3-F1
#
_entry.id   AF-A0A087SUD3-F1
#
_cell.length_a   1.000
_cell.length_b   1.000
_cell.length_c   1.000
_cell.angle_alpha   90.00
_cell.angle_beta   90.00
_cell.angle_gamma   90.00
#
_symmetry.space_group_name_H-M   'P 1'
#
loop_
_entity.id
_entity.type
_entity.pdbx_description
1 polymer ?
#
loop_
_entity_poly.entity_id
_entity_poly.type
_entity_poly.pdbx_seq_one_letter_code
_entity_poly.pdbx_strand_id
1 'polypeptide(L)'
;MKDNGPSLSILRSAVLPALGGYLFTFYNSKKADERKAQIQRINDQVRLLYGPLLACVHASRAAYAAMVRQHSPDGTVGGFLAAMRRDPKGHEGSAYRHWMKDVMQPLNERAADIIVDHVNLLESAEIDPRLLQLVAHVSAYKVIISRWDRGAVGEWSAISYPNTLLDYVRTEFQRLKRRQAELLGIKRPAKTAGKHAAPSSANGDEAIVASKASQTRSKL
;
A
#
# COMPACT_ATOMS: atom_id res chain seq x y z
N MET A 1 -9.10 -46.52 71.42
CA MET A 1 -8.34 -45.77 70.40
C MET A 1 -9.25 -45.56 69.20
N LYS A 2 -9.77 -44.33 69.02
CA LYS A 2 -10.59 -43.96 67.86
C LYS A 2 -9.64 -43.36 66.84
N ASP A 3 -9.47 -44.07 65.73
CA ASP A 3 -8.57 -43.70 64.65
C ASP A 3 -9.25 -42.63 63.79
N ASN A 4 -8.79 -41.38 63.89
CA ASN A 4 -9.27 -40.26 63.09
C ASN A 4 -8.50 -40.25 61.76
N GLY A 5 -8.88 -41.15 60.85
CA GLY A 5 -8.42 -41.07 59.46
C GLY A 5 -8.89 -39.76 58.82
N PRO A 6 -8.04 -39.06 58.04
CA PRO A 6 -8.42 -37.80 57.40
C PRO A 6 -9.66 -38.03 56.54
N SER A 7 -10.69 -37.23 56.79
CA SER A 7 -11.99 -37.40 56.13
C SER A 7 -11.82 -37.28 54.61
N LEU A 8 -12.31 -38.30 53.90
CA LEU A 8 -12.36 -38.39 52.43
C LEU A 8 -13.00 -37.15 51.75
N SER A 9 -13.68 -36.29 52.52
CA SER A 9 -14.27 -35.02 52.10
C SER A 9 -13.24 -33.93 51.76
N ILE A 10 -12.05 -33.92 52.37
CA ILE A 10 -11.03 -32.88 52.14
C ILE A 10 -10.29 -33.12 50.81
N LEU A 11 -10.07 -34.38 50.43
CA LEU A 11 -9.43 -34.73 49.15
C LEU A 11 -10.32 -34.44 47.94
N ARG A 12 -11.66 -34.42 48.10
CA ARG A 12 -12.60 -34.06 47.03
C ARG A 12 -12.74 -32.55 46.81
N SER A 13 -12.46 -31.73 47.84
CA SER A 13 -12.64 -30.28 47.77
C SER A 13 -11.53 -29.54 47.01
N ALA A 14 -10.32 -30.13 46.92
CA ALA A 14 -9.19 -29.53 46.21
C ALA A 14 -9.18 -29.83 44.69
N VAL A 15 -9.81 -30.93 44.26
CA VAL A 15 -9.81 -31.37 42.86
C VAL A 15 -10.67 -30.48 41.96
N LEU A 16 -11.82 -30.01 42.46
CA LEU A 16 -12.74 -29.16 41.70
C LEU A 16 -12.15 -27.76 41.40
N PRO A 17 -11.56 -27.04 42.36
CA PRO A 17 -10.86 -25.79 42.09
C PRO A 17 -9.65 -25.97 41.18
N ALA A 18 -8.91 -27.07 41.32
CA ALA A 18 -7.75 -27.35 40.47
C ALA A 18 -8.16 -27.59 39.01
N LEU A 19 -9.22 -28.38 38.76
CA LEU A 19 -9.74 -28.61 37.42
C LEU A 19 -10.35 -27.33 36.81
N GLY A 20 -11.08 -26.55 37.61
CA GLY A 20 -11.63 -25.26 37.20
C GLY A 20 -10.53 -24.24 36.85
N GLY A 21 -9.48 -24.16 37.67
CA GLY A 21 -8.31 -23.33 37.41
C GLY A 21 -7.57 -23.75 36.15
N TYR A 22 -7.39 -25.05 35.92
CA TYR A 22 -6.77 -25.57 34.70
C TYR A 22 -7.57 -25.21 33.43
N LEU A 23 -8.89 -25.42 33.42
CA LEU A 23 -9.75 -25.07 32.28
C LEU A 23 -9.75 -23.56 32.02
N PHE A 24 -9.78 -22.74 33.08
CA PHE A 24 -9.67 -21.28 32.97
C PHE A 24 -8.33 -20.85 32.36
N THR A 25 -7.22 -21.39 32.85
CA THR A 25 -5.89 -21.13 32.30
C THR A 25 -5.81 -21.58 30.84
N PHE A 26 -6.27 -22.79 30.51
CA PHE A 26 -6.25 -23.30 29.13
C PHE A 26 -7.02 -22.38 28.17
N TYR A 27 -8.21 -21.93 28.56
CA TYR A 27 -9.02 -21.03 27.75
C TYR A 27 -8.37 -19.64 27.59
N ASN A 28 -7.79 -19.10 28.67
CA ASN A 28 -7.05 -17.83 28.62
C ASN A 28 -5.79 -17.91 27.77
N SER A 29 -5.03 -19.00 27.88
CA SER A 29 -3.85 -19.26 27.05
C SER A 29 -4.24 -19.34 25.58
N LYS A 30 -5.31 -20.07 25.23
CA LYS A 30 -5.81 -20.14 23.85
C LYS A 30 -6.19 -18.76 23.31
N LYS A 31 -6.94 -17.95 24.07
CA LYS A 31 -7.30 -16.58 23.66
C LYS A 31 -6.09 -15.66 23.53
N ALA A 32 -5.10 -15.80 24.41
CA ALA A 32 -3.86 -15.04 24.34
C ALA A 32 -3.06 -15.41 23.09
N ASP A 33 -2.98 -16.70 22.75
CA ASP A 33 -2.29 -17.20 21.57
C ASP A 33 -2.97 -16.74 20.26
N GLU A 34 -4.31 -16.81 20.19
CA GLU A 34 -5.07 -16.29 19.05
C GLU A 34 -4.84 -14.79 18.84
N ARG A 35 -4.89 -14.00 19.92
CA ARG A 35 -4.62 -12.55 19.85
C ARG A 35 -3.19 -12.26 19.44
N LYS A 36 -2.22 -13.01 19.96
CA LYS A 36 -0.79 -12.89 19.59
C LYS A 36 -0.58 -13.20 18.11
N ALA A 37 -1.19 -14.27 17.61
CA ALA A 37 -1.12 -14.64 16.19
C ALA A 37 -1.73 -13.57 15.29
N GLN A 38 -2.87 -12.99 15.67
CA GLN A 38 -3.49 -11.88 14.94
C GLN A 38 -2.60 -10.63 14.91
N ILE A 39 -2.03 -10.24 16.07
CA ILE A 39 -1.10 -9.10 16.15
C ILE A 39 0.13 -9.36 15.27
N GLN A 40 0.68 -10.57 15.31
CA GLN A 40 1.85 -10.93 14.50
C GLN A 40 1.54 -10.83 13.01
N ARG A 41 0.40 -11.39 12.56
CA ARG A 41 -0.01 -11.28 11.15
C ARG A 41 -0.12 -9.83 10.70
N ILE A 42 -0.75 -8.96 11.50
CA ILE A 42 -0.88 -7.53 11.17
C ILE A 42 0.48 -6.82 11.17
N ASN A 43 1.35 -7.15 12.13
CA ASN A 43 2.70 -6.60 12.16
C ASN A 43 3.47 -6.96 10.90
N ASP A 44 3.37 -8.20 10.43
CA ASP A 44 4.01 -8.63 9.19
C ASP A 44 3.39 -7.94 7.97
N GLN A 45 2.06 -7.82 7.91
CA GLN A 45 1.40 -7.05 6.84
C GLN A 45 1.87 -5.60 6.77
N VAL A 46 2.03 -4.93 7.91
CA VAL A 46 2.51 -3.54 7.98
C VAL A 46 3.99 -3.45 7.64
N ARG A 47 4.81 -4.35 8.17
CA ARG A 47 6.28 -4.29 8.08
C ARG A 47 6.83 -4.78 6.76
N LEU A 48 6.30 -5.88 6.25
CA LEU A 48 6.82 -6.58 5.07
C LEU A 48 6.09 -6.16 3.79
N LEU A 49 4.77 -5.97 3.85
CA LEU A 49 3.97 -5.68 2.66
C LEU A 49 3.64 -4.18 2.54
N TYR A 50 2.69 -3.67 3.31
CA TYR A 50 2.08 -2.36 3.04
C TYR A 50 2.95 -1.17 3.41
N GLY A 51 3.81 -1.28 4.41
CA GLY A 51 4.75 -0.21 4.78
C GLY A 51 5.77 0.09 3.67
N PRO A 52 6.60 -0.88 3.25
CA PRO A 52 7.57 -0.65 2.19
C PRO A 52 6.89 -0.43 0.83
N LEU A 53 5.75 -1.07 0.54
CA LEU A 53 4.99 -0.81 -0.69
C LEU A 53 4.50 0.64 -0.74
N LEU A 54 3.95 1.16 0.36
CA LEU A 54 3.50 2.55 0.46
C LEU A 54 4.66 3.52 0.19
N ALA A 55 5.82 3.25 0.78
CA ALA A 55 7.02 4.08 0.58
C ALA A 55 7.44 4.12 -0.89
N CYS A 56 7.52 2.96 -1.56
CA CYS A 56 7.95 2.88 -2.97
C CYS A 56 6.95 3.56 -3.91
N VAL A 57 5.65 3.28 -3.76
CA VAL A 57 4.59 3.85 -4.61
C VAL A 57 4.48 5.37 -4.40
N HIS A 58 4.62 5.84 -3.16
CA HIS A 58 4.60 7.26 -2.86
C HIS A 58 5.83 7.97 -3.44
N ALA A 59 7.03 7.42 -3.24
CA ALA A 59 8.27 7.96 -3.79
C ALA A 59 8.24 8.02 -5.32
N SER A 60 7.75 6.97 -5.98
CA SER A 60 7.62 6.94 -7.44
C SER A 60 6.69 8.03 -7.96
N ARG A 61 5.54 8.23 -7.31
CA ARG A 61 4.60 9.30 -7.66
C ARG A 61 5.20 10.70 -7.44
N ALA A 62 5.90 10.88 -6.32
CA ALA A 62 6.57 12.14 -6.00
C ALA A 62 7.69 12.46 -7.00
N ALA A 63 8.49 11.45 -7.38
CA ALA A 63 9.53 11.58 -8.41
C ALA A 63 8.93 11.96 -9.77
N TYR A 64 7.87 11.29 -10.21
CA TYR A 64 7.17 11.63 -11.45
C TYR A 64 6.63 13.07 -11.43
N ALA A 65 6.01 13.49 -10.33
CA ALA A 65 5.51 14.86 -10.18
C ALA A 65 6.63 15.90 -10.20
N ALA A 66 7.78 15.60 -9.58
CA ALA A 66 8.95 16.48 -9.60
C ALA A 66 9.55 16.60 -11.02
N MET A 67 9.67 15.49 -11.74
CA MET A 67 10.11 15.46 -13.14
C MET A 67 9.20 16.32 -14.02
N VAL A 68 7.88 16.14 -13.92
CA VAL A 68 6.91 16.92 -14.69
C VAL A 68 7.04 18.41 -14.35
N ARG A 69 7.13 18.78 -13.07
CA ARG A 69 7.31 20.18 -12.66
C ARG A 69 8.60 20.80 -13.21
N GLN A 70 9.66 20.02 -13.31
CA GLN A 70 10.97 20.50 -13.75
C GLN A 70 11.12 20.59 -15.27
N HIS A 71 10.52 19.65 -16.01
CA HIS A 71 10.76 19.50 -17.44
C HIS A 71 9.54 19.76 -18.32
N SER A 72 8.33 19.91 -17.75
CA SER A 72 7.14 20.22 -18.55
C SER A 72 7.17 21.66 -19.08
N PRO A 73 6.89 21.90 -20.37
CA PRO A 73 6.83 23.25 -20.93
C PRO A 73 5.80 24.17 -20.28
N ASP A 74 4.71 23.60 -19.76
CA ASP A 74 3.59 24.32 -19.14
C ASP A 74 3.34 23.90 -17.68
N GLY A 75 4.22 23.08 -17.11
CA GLY A 75 4.08 22.53 -15.76
C GLY A 75 3.03 21.43 -15.61
N THR A 76 2.32 21.06 -16.69
CA THR A 76 1.25 20.05 -16.65
C THR A 76 1.74 18.68 -17.12
N VAL A 77 1.07 17.62 -16.68
CA VAL A 77 1.33 16.25 -17.17
C VAL A 77 0.99 16.13 -18.66
N GLY A 78 -0.10 16.77 -19.11
CA GLY A 78 -0.53 16.74 -20.51
C GLY A 78 0.49 17.37 -21.44
N GLY A 79 0.98 18.57 -21.11
CA GLY A 79 2.01 19.28 -21.87
C GLY A 79 3.32 18.50 -21.92
N PHE A 80 3.75 17.91 -20.80
CA PHE A 80 4.94 17.05 -20.76
C PHE A 80 4.82 15.85 -21.71
N LEU A 81 3.70 15.10 -21.62
CA LEU A 81 3.48 13.93 -22.47
C LEU A 81 3.36 14.30 -23.96
N ALA A 82 2.76 15.44 -24.27
CA ALA A 82 2.65 15.94 -25.65
C ALA A 82 4.02 16.31 -26.22
N ALA A 83 4.84 17.05 -25.48
CA ALA A 83 6.19 17.44 -25.88
C ALA A 83 7.08 16.21 -26.10
N MET A 84 7.03 15.27 -25.16
CA MET A 84 7.76 14.00 -25.21
C MET A 84 7.39 13.12 -26.41
N ARG A 85 6.11 13.08 -26.80
CA ARG A 85 5.66 12.34 -27.99
C ARG A 85 6.03 13.04 -29.30
N ARG A 86 5.98 14.37 -29.31
CA ARG A 86 6.33 15.18 -30.48
C ARG A 86 7.81 15.04 -30.83
N ASP A 87 8.68 15.09 -29.83
CA ASP A 87 10.11 14.89 -30.00
C ASP A 87 10.67 13.94 -28.92
N PRO A 88 10.66 12.62 -29.17
CA PRO A 88 11.21 11.65 -28.23
C PRO A 88 12.70 11.83 -27.98
N LYS A 89 13.46 12.43 -28.90
CA LYS A 89 14.89 12.69 -28.74
C LYS A 89 15.16 14.03 -28.04
N GLY A 90 14.15 14.88 -27.95
CA GLY A 90 14.18 16.18 -27.30
C GLY A 90 14.42 16.12 -25.80
N HIS A 91 14.44 17.30 -25.19
CA HIS A 91 14.74 17.50 -23.78
C HIS A 91 13.80 16.70 -22.86
N GLU A 92 12.49 16.74 -23.10
CA GLU A 92 11.48 16.06 -22.27
C GLU A 92 11.58 14.53 -22.39
N GLY A 93 11.81 14.02 -23.60
CA GLY A 93 12.02 12.59 -23.85
C GLY A 93 13.30 12.08 -23.19
N SER A 94 14.38 12.85 -23.28
CA SER A 94 15.63 12.54 -22.57
C SER A 94 15.42 12.54 -21.06
N ALA A 95 14.80 13.58 -20.50
CA ALA A 95 14.49 13.67 -19.08
C ALA A 95 13.64 12.48 -18.62
N TYR A 96 12.58 12.14 -19.35
CA TYR A 96 11.75 10.99 -19.03
C TYR A 96 12.54 9.69 -18.93
N ARG A 97 13.39 9.39 -19.92
CA ARG A 97 14.18 8.16 -19.93
C ARG A 97 15.16 8.11 -18.75
N HIS A 98 15.85 9.20 -18.45
CA HIS A 98 16.77 9.26 -17.31
C HIS A 98 16.03 9.03 -15.99
N TRP A 99 14.97 9.81 -15.72
CA TRP A 99 14.18 9.65 -14.50
C TRP A 99 13.51 8.27 -14.40
N MET A 100 13.08 7.70 -15.53
CA MET A 100 12.52 6.35 -15.55
C MET A 100 13.59 5.31 -15.22
N LYS A 101 14.76 5.36 -15.85
CA LYS A 101 15.84 4.39 -15.66
C LYS A 101 16.47 4.47 -14.27
N ASP A 102 16.69 5.69 -13.78
CA ASP A 102 17.53 5.92 -12.60
C ASP A 102 16.71 6.05 -11.31
N VAL A 103 15.41 6.36 -11.39
CA VAL A 103 14.57 6.63 -10.22
C VAL A 103 13.29 5.81 -10.21
N MET A 104 12.43 5.98 -11.22
CA MET A 104 11.09 5.40 -11.17
C MET A 104 11.10 3.87 -11.32
N GLN A 105 11.84 3.32 -12.28
CA GLN A 105 11.90 1.88 -12.50
C GLN A 105 12.49 1.13 -11.29
N PRO A 106 13.62 1.55 -10.67
CA PRO A 106 14.11 0.90 -9.46
C PRO A 106 13.11 0.89 -8.30
N LEU A 107 12.37 1.99 -8.11
CA LEU A 107 11.32 2.05 -7.09
C LEU A 107 10.12 1.15 -7.44
N ASN A 108 9.74 1.09 -8.71
CA ASN A 108 8.66 0.25 -9.19
C ASN A 108 9.02 -1.24 -9.13
N GLU A 109 10.26 -1.61 -9.44
CA GLU A 109 10.78 -2.98 -9.32
C GLU A 109 10.73 -3.43 -7.86
N ARG A 110 11.25 -2.61 -6.94
CA ARG A 110 11.13 -2.88 -5.51
C ARG A 110 9.68 -3.04 -5.07
N ALA A 111 8.76 -2.21 -5.58
CA ALA A 111 7.34 -2.34 -5.29
C ALA A 111 6.74 -3.66 -5.82
N ALA A 112 7.13 -4.07 -7.02
CA ALA A 112 6.70 -5.34 -7.60
C ALA A 112 7.25 -6.54 -6.82
N ASP A 113 8.52 -6.50 -6.41
CA ASP A 113 9.15 -7.55 -5.61
C ASP A 113 8.43 -7.71 -4.27
N ILE A 114 8.13 -6.61 -3.57
CA ILE A 114 7.34 -6.63 -2.32
C ILE A 114 5.98 -7.32 -2.52
N ILE A 115 5.30 -7.07 -3.65
CA ILE A 115 4.00 -7.69 -3.95
C ILE A 115 4.15 -9.19 -4.16
N VAL A 116 5.13 -9.61 -4.97
CA VAL A 116 5.36 -11.01 -5.32
C VAL A 116 5.82 -11.81 -4.10
N ASP A 117 6.78 -11.28 -3.33
CA ASP A 117 7.41 -11.97 -2.20
C ASP A 117 6.50 -12.07 -0.97
N HIS A 118 5.51 -11.18 -0.87
CA HIS A 118 4.63 -11.07 0.29
C HIS A 118 3.14 -11.18 -0.04
N VAL A 119 2.80 -11.80 -1.18
CA VAL A 119 1.42 -12.03 -1.61
C VAL A 119 0.60 -12.82 -0.57
N ASN A 120 1.24 -13.70 0.19
CA ASN A 120 0.64 -14.50 1.28
C ASN A 120 0.13 -13.64 2.47
N LEU A 121 0.58 -12.38 2.56
CA LEU A 121 0.14 -11.40 3.55
C LEU A 121 -1.11 -10.63 3.11
N LEU A 122 -1.60 -10.82 1.89
CA LEU A 122 -2.90 -10.29 1.48
C LEU A 122 -4.02 -10.93 2.32
N GLU A 123 -5.08 -10.16 2.58
CA GLU A 123 -6.25 -10.62 3.33
C GLU A 123 -7.32 -11.21 2.40
N SER A 124 -7.37 -10.72 1.16
CA SER A 124 -8.31 -11.19 0.13
C SER A 124 -7.86 -12.53 -0.45
N ALA A 125 -8.83 -13.36 -0.83
CA ALA A 125 -8.60 -14.59 -1.59
C ALA A 125 -8.07 -14.32 -3.01
N GLU A 126 -8.37 -13.13 -3.55
CA GLU A 126 -7.92 -12.67 -4.87
C GLU A 126 -6.95 -11.49 -4.73
N ILE A 127 -5.95 -11.44 -5.61
CA ILE A 127 -4.99 -10.32 -5.68
C ILE A 127 -5.69 -9.12 -6.33
N ASP A 128 -5.58 -7.96 -5.71
CA ASP A 128 -6.15 -6.73 -6.24
C ASP A 128 -5.59 -6.41 -7.66
N PRO A 129 -6.45 -6.12 -8.66
CA PRO A 129 -6.02 -5.86 -10.02
C PRO A 129 -4.98 -4.73 -10.16
N ARG A 130 -4.97 -3.75 -9.24
CA ARG A 130 -3.99 -2.66 -9.25
C ARG A 130 -2.57 -3.15 -8.93
N LEU A 131 -2.45 -4.17 -8.08
CA LEU A 131 -1.17 -4.80 -7.75
C LEU A 131 -0.65 -5.60 -8.94
N LEU A 132 -1.53 -6.37 -9.59
CA LEU A 132 -1.19 -7.12 -10.81
C LEU A 132 -0.80 -6.18 -11.96
N GLN A 133 -1.51 -5.07 -12.12
CA GLN A 133 -1.18 -4.06 -13.12
C GLN A 133 0.20 -3.44 -12.87
N LEU A 134 0.60 -3.21 -11.62
CA LEU A 134 1.95 -2.71 -11.31
C LEU A 134 3.02 -3.72 -11.75
N VAL A 135 2.85 -4.99 -11.41
CA VAL A 135 3.80 -6.06 -11.77
C VAL A 135 3.90 -6.20 -13.29
N ALA A 136 2.76 -6.13 -13.99
CA ALA A 136 2.72 -6.16 -15.45
C ALA A 136 3.41 -4.92 -16.07
N HIS A 137 3.15 -3.73 -15.52
CA HIS A 137 3.79 -2.49 -15.94
C HIS A 137 5.31 -2.53 -15.81
N VAL A 138 5.82 -2.98 -14.65
CA VAL A 138 7.25 -3.15 -14.38
C VAL A 138 7.89 -4.10 -15.38
N SER A 139 7.24 -5.25 -15.62
CA SER A 139 7.72 -6.26 -16.55
C SER A 139 7.81 -5.72 -17.98
N ALA A 140 6.80 -4.95 -18.42
CA ALA A 140 6.81 -4.30 -19.72
C ALA A 140 7.92 -3.23 -19.81
N TYR A 141 8.14 -2.44 -18.75
CA TYR A 141 9.17 -1.40 -18.75
C TYR A 141 10.60 -1.94 -18.81
N LYS A 142 10.88 -3.14 -18.28
CA LYS A 142 12.19 -3.81 -18.49
C LYS A 142 12.50 -3.97 -19.98
N VAL A 143 11.50 -4.35 -20.78
CA VAL A 143 11.64 -4.48 -22.24
C VAL A 143 11.84 -3.10 -22.88
N ILE A 144 11.04 -2.11 -22.50
CA ILE A 144 11.12 -0.75 -23.04
C ILE A 144 12.48 -0.12 -22.77
N ILE A 145 12.99 -0.20 -21.53
CA ILE A 145 14.31 0.33 -21.16
C ILE A 145 15.42 -0.38 -21.96
N SER A 146 15.34 -1.71 -22.09
CA SER A 146 16.28 -2.46 -22.93
C SER A 146 16.27 -2.01 -24.40
N ARG A 147 15.10 -1.62 -24.93
CA ARG A 147 14.98 -1.09 -26.30
C ARG A 147 15.51 0.34 -26.41
N TRP A 148 15.31 1.18 -25.40
CA TRP A 148 15.92 2.50 -25.33
C TRP A 148 17.44 2.43 -25.34
N ASP A 149 18.03 1.48 -24.62
CA ASP A 149 19.49 1.24 -24.61
C ASP A 149 20.02 0.82 -26.00
N ARG A 150 19.16 0.29 -26.87
CA ARG A 150 19.45 -0.01 -28.28
C ARG A 150 19.09 1.11 -29.25
N GLY A 151 18.74 2.30 -28.74
CA GLY A 151 18.43 3.49 -29.54
C GLY A 151 16.96 3.65 -29.95
N ALA A 152 16.06 2.73 -29.58
CA ALA A 152 14.63 2.81 -29.89
C ALA A 152 13.87 3.74 -28.92
N VAL A 153 14.34 4.99 -28.80
CA VAL A 153 13.92 5.95 -27.76
C VAL A 153 12.49 6.48 -27.87
N GLY A 154 11.78 6.16 -28.95
CA GLY A 154 10.38 6.52 -29.19
C GLY A 154 9.36 5.47 -28.74
N GLU A 155 9.81 4.37 -28.14
CA GLU A 155 8.93 3.28 -27.70
C GLU A 155 8.38 3.49 -26.28
N TRP A 156 7.16 2.99 -26.06
CA TRP A 156 6.39 3.14 -24.82
C TRP A 156 5.72 1.83 -24.44
N SER A 157 5.53 1.61 -23.14
CA SER A 157 4.74 0.48 -22.66
C SER A 157 3.27 0.68 -23.00
N ALA A 158 2.63 -0.37 -23.52
CA ALA A 158 1.16 -0.42 -23.66
C ALA A 158 0.46 -0.58 -22.29
N ILE A 159 1.19 -1.03 -21.27
CA ILE A 159 0.66 -1.22 -19.91
C ILE A 159 0.91 0.04 -19.10
N SER A 160 -0.17 0.77 -18.82
CA SER A 160 -0.14 1.98 -18.00
C SER A 160 0.15 1.66 -16.54
N TYR A 161 0.82 2.60 -15.86
CA TYR A 161 0.99 2.56 -14.41
C TYR A 161 -0.38 2.64 -13.70
N PRO A 162 -0.62 1.91 -12.60
CA PRO A 162 -1.87 1.95 -11.87
C PRO A 162 -2.01 3.26 -11.06
N ASN A 163 -2.62 4.29 -11.64
CA ASN A 163 -2.71 5.64 -11.05
C ASN A 163 -3.43 5.71 -9.68
N THR A 164 -4.29 4.74 -9.39
CA THR A 164 -5.06 4.62 -8.13
C THR A 164 -4.38 3.73 -7.09
N LEU A 165 -3.19 3.18 -7.39
CA LEU A 165 -2.47 2.27 -6.49
C LEU A 165 -2.06 2.96 -5.18
N LEU A 166 -1.62 4.22 -5.22
CA LEU A 166 -1.22 4.94 -4.02
C LEU A 166 -2.38 5.05 -3.02
N ASP A 167 -3.59 5.33 -3.52
CA ASP A 167 -4.78 5.49 -2.68
C ASP A 167 -5.19 4.16 -2.05
N TYR A 168 -5.11 3.08 -2.81
CA TYR A 168 -5.32 1.73 -2.33
C TYR A 168 -4.35 1.37 -1.20
N VAL A 169 -3.04 1.44 -1.48
CA VAL A 169 -2.00 1.03 -0.52
C VAL A 169 -2.06 1.89 0.75
N ARG A 170 -2.32 3.19 0.61
CA ARG A 170 -2.50 4.10 1.74
C ARG A 170 -3.72 3.73 2.59
N THR A 171 -4.84 3.41 1.96
CA THR A 171 -6.07 2.99 2.65
C THR A 171 -5.83 1.71 3.44
N GLU A 172 -5.20 0.71 2.83
CA GLU A 172 -4.90 -0.57 3.46
C GLU A 172 -3.90 -0.41 4.61
N PHE A 173 -2.83 0.36 4.41
CA PHE A 173 -1.87 0.67 5.47
C PHE A 173 -2.55 1.34 6.68
N GLN A 174 -3.42 2.33 6.44
CA GLN A 174 -4.16 2.99 7.51
C GLN A 174 -5.16 2.07 8.21
N ARG A 175 -5.82 1.17 7.47
CA ARG A 175 -6.69 0.13 8.04
C ARG A 175 -5.90 -0.77 8.99
N LEU A 176 -4.74 -1.27 8.55
CA LEU A 176 -3.89 -2.15 9.35
C LEU A 176 -3.31 -1.44 10.58
N LYS A 177 -2.86 -0.18 10.46
CA LYS A 177 -2.38 0.60 11.61
C LYS A 177 -3.48 0.84 12.65
N ARG A 178 -4.73 1.06 12.22
CA ARG A 178 -5.87 1.16 13.14
C ARG A 178 -6.12 -0.16 13.85
N ARG A 179 -6.16 -1.27 13.10
CA ARG A 179 -6.37 -2.60 13.67
C ARG A 179 -5.26 -3.01 14.64
N GLN A 180 -4.01 -2.68 14.33
CA GLN A 180 -2.87 -2.85 15.21
C GLN A 180 -3.06 -2.10 16.54
N ALA A 181 -3.47 -0.82 16.48
CA ALA A 181 -3.71 -0.02 17.69
C ALA A 181 -4.86 -0.57 18.55
N GLU A 182 -5.95 -1.02 17.91
CA GLU A 182 -7.08 -1.68 18.60
C GLU A 182 -6.62 -2.95 19.34
N LEU A 183 -5.88 -3.83 18.66
CA LEU A 183 -5.39 -5.07 19.27
C LEU A 183 -4.37 -4.83 20.37
N LEU A 184 -3.63 -3.72 20.35
CA LEU A 184 -2.72 -3.32 21.42
C LEU A 184 -3.39 -2.55 22.55
N GLY A 185 -4.68 -2.22 22.43
CA GLY A 185 -5.41 -1.43 23.44
C GLY A 185 -5.00 0.05 23.50
N ILE A 186 -4.34 0.57 22.47
CA ILE A 186 -3.94 1.98 22.39
C ILE A 186 -5.19 2.81 22.05
N LYS A 187 -5.84 3.38 23.07
CA LYS A 187 -6.92 4.36 22.87
C LYS A 187 -6.33 5.60 22.19
N ARG A 188 -6.81 5.93 21.00
CA ARG A 188 -6.42 7.16 20.30
C ARG A 188 -6.90 8.37 21.13
N PRO A 189 -6.08 9.42 21.33
CA PRO A 189 -6.62 10.68 21.83
C PRO A 189 -7.69 11.15 20.84
N ALA A 190 -8.85 11.52 21.36
CA ALA A 190 -9.92 12.11 20.57
C ALA A 190 -9.33 13.28 19.79
N LYS A 191 -9.59 13.32 18.47
CA LYS A 191 -9.20 14.44 17.62
C LYS A 191 -9.98 15.65 18.16
N THR A 192 -9.35 16.44 19.04
CA THR A 192 -9.89 17.73 19.46
C THR A 192 -10.14 18.51 18.18
N ALA A 193 -11.40 18.85 17.95
CA ALA A 193 -11.81 19.78 16.90
C ALA A 193 -11.25 21.17 17.27
N GLY A 194 -9.95 21.33 17.08
CA GLY A 194 -9.28 22.62 17.13
C GLY A 194 -9.71 23.41 15.91
N LYS A 195 -10.68 24.28 16.11
CA LYS A 195 -10.82 25.55 15.37
C LYS A 195 -9.46 26.24 15.35
N HIS A 196 -8.66 25.99 14.34
CA HIS A 196 -7.64 26.93 13.89
C HIS A 196 -7.81 27.08 12.39
N ALA A 197 -8.19 28.30 12.01
CA ALA A 197 -8.33 28.75 10.64
C ALA A 197 -7.04 28.45 9.87
N ALA A 198 -7.18 27.73 8.75
CA ALA A 198 -6.17 27.74 7.71
C ALA A 198 -6.52 28.89 6.75
N PRO A 199 -5.55 29.73 6.35
CA PRO A 199 -5.79 30.72 5.31
C PRO A 199 -6.04 30.00 3.97
N SER A 200 -7.09 30.45 3.30
CA SER A 200 -7.41 30.15 1.91
C SER A 200 -6.22 30.47 1.01
N SER A 201 -5.68 29.47 0.32
CA SER A 201 -4.91 29.66 -0.90
C SER A 201 -5.25 28.56 -1.90
N ALA A 202 -6.13 28.96 -2.83
CA ALA A 202 -6.17 28.69 -4.26
C ALA A 202 -5.73 27.33 -4.85
N ASN A 203 -6.60 26.91 -5.77
CA ASN A 203 -6.37 26.14 -6.99
C ASN A 203 -6.42 24.60 -6.91
N GLY A 204 -7.58 24.09 -7.33
CA GLY A 204 -7.83 22.68 -7.63
C GLY A 204 -9.04 22.48 -8.54
N ASP A 205 -9.21 23.35 -9.55
CA ASP A 205 -10.07 23.06 -10.71
C ASP A 205 -9.33 22.05 -11.60
N GLU A 206 -9.47 20.76 -11.29
CA GLU A 206 -9.07 19.68 -12.19
C GLU A 206 -10.03 18.49 -12.11
N ALA A 207 -11.32 18.80 -11.95
CA ALA A 207 -12.40 17.82 -11.93
C ALA A 207 -13.48 18.11 -13.00
N ILE A 208 -13.15 18.71 -14.15
CA ILE A 208 -14.08 18.81 -15.31
C ILE A 208 -13.31 18.75 -16.64
N VAL A 209 -12.63 17.64 -16.95
CA VAL A 209 -12.17 17.38 -18.33
C VAL A 209 -12.47 15.95 -18.82
N ALA A 210 -12.87 15.03 -17.95
CA ALA A 210 -13.21 13.66 -18.36
C ALA A 210 -14.63 13.48 -18.95
N SER A 211 -15.45 14.54 -19.10
CA SER A 211 -16.83 14.43 -19.60
C SER A 211 -17.11 15.06 -20.96
N LYS A 212 -16.15 15.71 -21.64
CA LYS A 212 -16.39 16.36 -22.94
C LYS A 212 -15.82 15.63 -24.17
N ALA A 213 -15.12 14.51 -24.00
CA ALA A 213 -14.59 13.74 -25.13
C ALA A 213 -15.62 12.81 -25.82
N SER A 214 -16.85 12.69 -25.31
CA SER A 214 -17.88 11.80 -25.88
C SER A 214 -19.00 12.50 -26.66
N GLN A 215 -18.98 13.84 -26.79
CA GLN A 215 -20.05 14.60 -27.47
C GLN A 215 -19.67 15.21 -28.83
N THR A 216 -18.42 15.06 -29.29
CA THR A 216 -17.98 15.63 -30.59
C THR A 216 -17.84 14.59 -31.70
N ARG A 217 -18.51 13.43 -31.59
CA ARG A 217 -18.51 12.38 -32.63
C ARG A 217 -19.90 12.07 -33.22
N SER A 218 -20.86 12.96 -33.06
CA SER A 218 -22.22 12.82 -33.62
C SER A 218 -22.69 14.05 -34.42
N LYS A 219 -21.76 14.80 -35.03
CA LYS A 219 -22.05 15.75 -36.11
C LYS A 219 -20.83 15.85 -37.02
N LEU A 220 -20.66 14.84 -37.86
CA LEU A 220 -20.00 14.85 -39.16
C LEU A 220 -20.35 13.53 -39.85
#